data_AF-A0A9E1V1H5-F1
#
_entry.id   AF-A0A9E1V1H5-F1
#
_cell.length_a   1.000
_cell.length_b   1.000
_cell.length_c   1.000
_cell.angle_alpha   90.00
_cell.angle_beta   90.00
_cell.angle_gamma   90.00
#
_symmetry.space_group_name_H-M   'P 1'
#
loop_
_entity.id
_entity.type
_entity.pdbx_description
1 polymer ?
#
loop_
_entity_poly.entity_id
_entity_poly.type
_entity_poly.pdbx_seq_one_letter_code
_entity_poly.pdbx_strand_id
1 'polypeptide(L)'
;MSKNIAIAIVMILLGVSGGFAYLRMSQPSETEDATVTGQCAKHQIAEAQCPWCNKALVKEMGPCPEHGVPEALCSRCNAALIPGFKAEADWCAGHKVPESQCVPCGNGSGECK
;
A
#
# COMPACT_ATOMS: atom_id res chain seq x y z
N MET A 1 -5.60 45.47 -41.47
CA MET A 1 -5.33 44.27 -40.64
C MET A 1 -6.01 43.09 -41.31
N SER A 2 -5.21 42.13 -41.76
CA SER A 2 -5.60 41.07 -42.70
C SER A 2 -6.69 40.18 -42.11
N LYS A 3 -7.79 40.00 -42.85
CA LYS A 3 -8.95 39.16 -42.50
C LYS A 3 -8.56 37.75 -42.00
N ASN A 4 -7.38 37.27 -42.40
CA ASN A 4 -6.80 36.00 -41.99
C ASN A 4 -6.39 35.97 -40.50
N ILE A 5 -6.03 37.11 -39.92
CA ILE A 5 -5.70 37.24 -38.48
C ILE A 5 -6.97 37.14 -37.63
N ALA A 6 -8.08 37.73 -38.09
CA ALA A 6 -9.37 37.64 -37.39
C ALA A 6 -9.92 36.21 -37.34
N ILE A 7 -9.74 35.42 -38.42
CA ILE A 7 -10.16 34.02 -38.47
C ILE A 7 -9.28 33.14 -37.57
N ALA A 8 -7.98 33.40 -37.49
CA ALA A 8 -7.06 32.65 -36.62
C ALA A 8 -7.38 32.86 -35.12
N ILE A 9 -7.77 34.07 -34.72
CA ILE A 9 -8.13 34.38 -33.33
C ILE A 9 -9.42 33.66 -32.90
N VAL A 10 -10.42 33.56 -33.79
CA VAL A 10 -11.68 32.85 -33.51
C VAL A 10 -11.47 31.34 -33.37
N MET A 11 -10.58 30.75 -34.18
CA MET A 11 -10.24 29.32 -34.08
C MET A 11 -9.50 28.99 -32.77
N ILE A 12 -8.61 29.87 -32.30
CA ILE A 12 -7.89 29.70 -31.04
C ILE A 12 -8.85 29.82 -29.84
N LEU A 13 -9.83 30.71 -29.88
CA LEU A 13 -10.81 30.86 -28.79
C LEU A 13 -11.80 29.69 -28.70
N LEU A 14 -12.12 29.00 -29.80
CA LEU A 14 -13.02 27.83 -29.80
C LEU A 14 -12.28 26.50 -29.47
N GLY A 15 -11.00 26.38 -29.81
CA GLY A 15 -10.20 25.16 -29.61
C GLY A 15 -9.81 24.83 -28.16
N VAL A 16 -9.94 25.78 -27.22
CA VAL A 16 -9.60 25.57 -25.80
C VAL A 16 -10.63 24.70 -25.07
N SER A 17 -11.85 24.59 -25.60
CA SER A 17 -12.93 23.83 -24.96
C SER A 17 -12.80 22.30 -25.09
N GLY A 18 -12.30 21.79 -26.23
CA GLY A 18 -12.18 20.35 -26.49
C GLY A 18 -10.99 19.67 -25.78
N GLY A 19 -9.83 20.35 -25.74
CA GLY A 19 -8.63 19.81 -25.08
C GLY A 19 -8.77 19.72 -23.56
N PHE A 20 -9.46 20.68 -22.95
CA PHE A 20 -9.71 20.69 -21.50
C PHE A 20 -10.68 19.57 -21.08
N ALA A 21 -11.71 19.28 -21.90
CA ALA A 21 -12.62 18.16 -21.67
C ALA A 21 -11.91 16.80 -21.80
N TYR A 22 -11.00 16.65 -22.77
CA TYR A 22 -10.24 15.41 -22.96
C TYR A 22 -9.28 15.12 -21.79
N LEU A 23 -8.63 16.14 -21.23
CA LEU A 23 -7.78 16.00 -20.05
C LEU A 23 -8.58 15.69 -18.77
N ARG A 24 -9.84 16.16 -18.67
CA ARG A 24 -10.73 15.80 -17.56
C ARG A 24 -11.26 14.36 -17.65
N MET A 25 -11.54 13.84 -18.84
CA MET A 25 -12.03 12.45 -19.03
C MET A 25 -10.94 11.38 -18.95
N SER A 26 -9.66 11.77 -19.04
CA SER A 26 -8.52 10.86 -18.92
C SER A 26 -7.88 10.84 -17.53
N GLN A 27 -8.46 11.55 -16.54
CA GLN A 27 -8.13 11.26 -15.15
C GLN A 27 -8.67 9.86 -14.82
N PRO A 28 -7.80 8.88 -14.52
CA PRO A 28 -8.25 7.66 -13.88
C PRO A 28 -8.92 8.10 -12.58
N SER A 29 -10.06 7.50 -12.26
CA SER A 29 -10.71 7.69 -10.97
C SER A 29 -9.71 7.30 -9.88
N GLU A 30 -9.02 8.29 -9.32
CA GLU A 30 -8.48 8.20 -7.99
C GLU A 30 -9.72 8.10 -7.12
N THR A 31 -10.04 6.86 -6.77
CA THR A 31 -11.05 6.54 -5.78
C THR A 31 -10.80 7.43 -4.58
N GLU A 32 -11.66 8.42 -4.44
CA GLU A 32 -11.93 9.08 -3.17
C GLU A 32 -12.48 8.01 -2.24
N ASP A 33 -11.59 7.18 -1.67
CA ASP A 33 -11.94 6.22 -0.64
C ASP A 33 -11.75 6.87 0.72
N ALA A 34 -12.58 7.88 0.96
CA ALA A 34 -12.96 8.20 2.32
C ALA A 34 -13.84 7.03 2.79
N THR A 35 -13.36 6.30 3.80
CA THR A 35 -13.88 5.03 4.39
C THR A 35 -13.51 3.71 3.68
N VAL A 36 -12.21 3.42 3.53
CA VAL A 36 -11.74 2.03 3.34
C VAL A 36 -11.97 1.24 4.65
N THR A 37 -13.18 0.72 4.83
CA THR A 37 -13.45 -0.43 5.70
C THR A 37 -13.08 -1.74 4.98
N GLY A 38 -12.11 -1.66 4.05
CA GLY A 38 -11.60 -2.77 3.28
C GLY A 38 -10.58 -3.57 4.09
N GLN A 39 -10.85 -4.87 4.22
CA GLN A 39 -9.82 -5.83 4.60
C GLN A 39 -8.95 -6.12 3.37
N CYS A 40 -7.65 -6.20 3.57
CA CYS A 40 -6.71 -6.68 2.59
C CYS A 40 -7.03 -8.13 2.22
N ALA A 41 -7.41 -8.34 0.96
CA ALA A 41 -7.88 -9.64 0.50
C ALA A 41 -6.85 -10.77 0.70
N LYS A 42 -5.54 -10.46 0.59
CA LYS A 42 -4.46 -11.43 0.78
C LYS A 42 -4.13 -11.64 2.25
N HIS A 43 -3.98 -10.56 3.02
CA HIS A 43 -3.41 -10.61 4.38
C HIS A 43 -4.44 -10.58 5.50
N GLN A 44 -5.73 -10.37 5.18
CA GLN A 44 -6.85 -10.37 6.12
C GLN A 44 -6.67 -9.40 7.30
N ILE A 45 -6.10 -8.23 7.02
CA ILE A 45 -5.95 -7.09 7.95
C ILE A 45 -6.50 -5.83 7.30
N ALA A 46 -6.70 -4.74 8.04
CA ALA A 46 -7.17 -3.49 7.43
C ALA A 46 -6.21 -3.03 6.32
N GLU A 47 -6.74 -2.73 5.13
CA GLU A 47 -5.93 -2.35 3.95
C GLU A 47 -5.00 -1.16 4.28
N ALA A 48 -5.51 -0.17 5.01
CA ALA A 48 -4.77 1.00 5.45
C ALA A 48 -3.60 0.68 6.40
N GLN A 49 -3.64 -0.47 7.07
CA GLN A 49 -2.64 -0.90 8.05
C GLN A 49 -1.82 -2.09 7.55
N CYS A 50 -1.94 -2.46 6.27
CA CYS A 50 -1.25 -3.63 5.74
C CYS A 50 0.23 -3.34 5.46
N PRO A 51 1.18 -3.87 6.26
CA PRO A 51 2.61 -3.58 6.08
C PRO A 51 3.18 -4.22 4.80
N TRP A 52 2.52 -5.26 4.29
CA TRP A 52 2.92 -5.97 3.08
C TRP A 52 2.51 -5.24 1.80
N CYS A 53 1.34 -4.60 1.80
CA CYS A 53 0.86 -3.76 0.68
C CYS A 53 1.45 -2.34 0.75
N ASN A 54 1.55 -1.76 1.94
CA ASN A 54 2.16 -0.46 2.17
C ASN A 54 3.47 -0.60 2.98
N LYS A 55 4.58 -0.80 2.26
CA LYS A 55 5.91 -0.93 2.86
C LYS A 55 6.41 0.36 3.52
N ALA A 56 5.80 1.52 3.23
CA ALA A 56 6.17 2.77 3.90
C ALA A 56 5.95 2.66 5.41
N LEU A 57 4.89 1.97 5.83
CA LEU A 57 4.58 1.72 7.25
C LEU A 57 5.76 1.05 7.99
N VAL A 58 6.40 0.06 7.35
CA VAL A 58 7.55 -0.65 7.92
C VAL A 58 8.73 0.29 8.15
N LYS A 59 8.94 1.24 7.24
CA LYS A 59 10.04 2.21 7.33
C LYS A 59 9.74 3.33 8.33
N GLU A 60 8.51 3.83 8.33
CA GLU A 60 8.10 4.99 9.14
C GLU A 60 7.96 4.64 10.62
N MET A 61 7.41 3.47 10.94
CA MET A 61 7.26 3.03 12.33
C MET A 61 8.58 2.57 12.96
N GLY A 62 9.57 2.19 12.13
CA GLY A 62 10.89 1.79 12.61
C GLY A 62 10.89 0.45 13.38
N PRO A 63 11.93 0.17 14.18
CA PRO A 63 12.02 -1.04 14.97
C PRO A 63 11.19 -0.98 16.26
N CYS A 64 10.59 -2.10 16.63
CA CYS A 64 9.91 -2.30 17.90
C CYS A 64 10.91 -2.19 19.06
N PRO A 65 10.67 -1.34 20.06
CA PRO A 65 11.64 -1.11 21.14
C PRO A 65 11.88 -2.33 22.02
N GLU A 66 10.89 -3.22 22.17
CA GLU A 66 10.98 -4.41 23.02
C GLU A 66 11.52 -5.65 22.28
N HIS A 67 11.27 -5.73 20.97
CA HIS A 67 11.46 -6.97 20.21
C HIS A 67 12.47 -6.84 19.06
N GLY A 68 12.86 -5.62 18.68
CA GLY A 68 13.87 -5.38 17.64
C GLY A 68 13.46 -5.72 16.20
N VAL A 69 12.25 -6.25 16.00
CA VAL A 69 11.64 -6.47 14.68
C VAL A 69 10.98 -5.17 14.21
N PRO A 70 10.75 -4.95 12.90
CA PRO A 70 10.02 -3.76 12.45
C PRO A 70 8.66 -3.68 13.15
N GLU A 71 8.33 -2.52 13.70
CA GLU A 71 7.14 -2.30 14.53
C GLU A 71 5.86 -2.65 13.77
N ALA A 72 5.77 -2.24 12.50
CA ALA A 72 4.65 -2.60 11.62
C ALA A 72 4.50 -4.11 11.40
N LEU A 73 5.55 -4.90 11.66
CA LEU A 73 5.59 -6.35 11.51
C LEU A 73 5.74 -7.07 12.86
N CYS A 74 5.62 -6.40 14.00
CA CYS A 74 5.82 -7.02 15.30
C CYS A 74 4.60 -7.86 15.70
N SER A 75 4.62 -9.17 15.41
CA SER A 75 3.51 -10.08 15.73
C SER A 75 3.27 -10.24 17.24
N ARG A 76 4.30 -9.95 18.05
CA ARG A 76 4.26 -9.99 19.52
C ARG A 76 3.48 -8.80 20.11
N CYS A 77 3.58 -7.64 19.47
CA CYS A 77 2.83 -6.44 19.85
C CYS A 77 1.46 -6.38 19.16
N ASN A 78 1.35 -6.93 17.94
CA ASN A 78 0.12 -6.92 17.16
C ASN A 78 -0.23 -8.31 16.59
N ALA A 79 -1.08 -9.04 17.31
CA ALA A 79 -1.57 -10.36 16.89
C ALA A 79 -2.49 -10.32 15.64
N ALA A 80 -3.01 -9.14 15.27
CA ALA A 80 -3.81 -9.01 14.04
C ALA A 80 -2.98 -9.31 12.78
N LEU A 81 -1.65 -9.26 12.86
CA LEU A 81 -0.76 -9.57 11.75
C LEU A 81 -0.64 -11.07 11.43
N ILE A 82 -1.08 -11.95 12.33
CA ILE A 82 -0.91 -13.42 12.20
C ILE A 82 -1.49 -13.98 10.88
N PRO A 83 -2.71 -13.61 10.44
CA PRO A 83 -3.24 -14.06 9.15
C PRO A 83 -2.35 -13.62 7.98
N GLY A 84 -1.80 -12.41 8.03
CA GLY A 84 -0.89 -11.89 7.01
C GLY A 84 0.43 -12.66 6.95
N PHE A 85 1.03 -12.99 8.09
CA PHE A 85 2.22 -13.85 8.15
C PHE A 85 1.96 -15.24 7.56
N LYS A 86 0.81 -15.84 7.85
CA LYS A 86 0.41 -17.11 7.25
C LYS A 86 0.21 -16.99 5.72
N ALA A 87 -0.40 -15.90 5.26
CA ALA A 87 -0.61 -15.64 3.83
C ALA A 87 0.70 -15.42 3.07
N GLU A 88 1.74 -14.93 3.74
CA GLU A 88 3.10 -14.79 3.21
C GLU A 88 3.96 -16.05 3.39
N ALA A 89 3.39 -17.16 3.87
CA ALA A 89 4.09 -18.40 4.18
C ALA A 89 5.26 -18.21 5.19
N ASP A 90 5.19 -17.17 6.02
CA ASP A 90 6.16 -16.86 7.08
C ASP A 90 5.57 -17.25 8.44
N TRP A 91 5.27 -18.53 8.64
CA TRP A 91 4.62 -19.02 9.86
C TRP A 91 5.21 -20.33 10.37
N CYS A 92 5.76 -20.29 11.58
CA CYS A 92 6.25 -21.47 12.28
C CYS A 92 5.08 -22.15 13.01
N ALA A 93 4.61 -23.29 12.49
CA ALA A 93 3.51 -24.03 13.10
C ALA A 93 3.88 -24.61 14.48
N GLY A 94 5.15 -24.99 14.68
CA GLY A 94 5.65 -25.57 15.94
C GLY A 94 5.64 -24.58 17.10
N HIS A 95 6.05 -23.34 16.84
CA HIS A 95 6.18 -22.30 17.87
C HIS A 95 5.09 -21.22 17.81
N LYS A 96 4.17 -21.31 16.84
CA LYS A 96 3.02 -20.41 16.67
C LYS A 96 3.41 -18.92 16.60
N VAL A 97 4.50 -18.64 15.90
CA VAL A 97 5.03 -17.31 15.63
C VAL A 97 5.49 -17.23 14.17
N PRO A 98 5.67 -16.04 13.58
CA PRO A 98 6.26 -15.93 12.26
C PRO A 98 7.63 -16.58 12.20
N GLU A 99 7.97 -17.27 11.11
CA GLU A 99 9.30 -17.92 10.97
C GLU A 99 10.41 -16.90 11.15
N SER A 100 10.29 -15.72 10.51
CA SER A 100 11.20 -14.58 10.62
C SER A 100 11.38 -14.04 12.04
N GLN A 101 10.49 -14.38 12.97
CA GLN A 101 10.51 -13.94 14.37
C GLN A 101 10.68 -15.13 15.34
N CYS A 102 10.87 -16.34 14.81
CA CYS A 102 10.96 -17.57 15.57
C CYS A 102 12.38 -17.77 16.10
N VAL A 103 12.66 -17.22 17.27
CA VAL A 103 13.98 -17.38 17.95
C VAL A 103 14.38 -18.86 18.09
N PRO A 104 13.49 -19.79 18.50
CA PRO A 104 13.84 -21.21 18.57
C PRO A 104 14.27 -21.80 17.21
N CYS A 105 13.74 -21.30 16.09
CA CYS A 105 14.12 -21.75 14.74
C CYS A 105 15.11 -20.81 14.04
N GLY A 106 15.83 -19.97 14.80
CA GLY A 106 16.91 -19.14 14.26
C GLY A 106 16.46 -17.86 13.54
N ASN A 107 15.29 -17.30 13.88
CA ASN A 107 14.73 -16.08 13.27
C ASN A 107 14.58 -16.17 11.74
N GLY A 108 14.05 -17.29 11.26
CA GLY A 108 13.72 -17.51 9.85
C GLY A 108 14.70 -18.39 9.09
N SER A 109 15.67 -19.03 9.78
CA SER A 109 16.53 -20.04 9.14
C SER A 109 15.81 -21.38 8.92
N GLY A 110 14.64 -21.58 9.54
CA GLY A 110 13.87 -22.83 9.45
C GLY A 110 14.53 -24.01 10.19
N GLU A 111 15.57 -23.73 10.98
CA GLU A 111 16.33 -24.72 11.74
C GLU A 111 15.89 -24.64 13.21
N CYS A 112 14.84 -25.36 13.57
CA CYS A 112 14.39 -25.46 14.96
C CYS A 112 15.50 -26.12 15.82
N LYS A 113 16.15 -25.31 16.65
CA LYS A 113 17.22 -25.65 17.58
C LYS A 113 16.68 -25.89 18.99
#